data_AF-A0A0N5BGN1-F1
#
_entry.id   AF-A0A0N5BGN1-F1
#
_cell.length_a   1.000
_cell.length_b   1.000
_cell.length_c   1.000
_cell.angle_alpha   90.00
_cell.angle_beta   90.00
_cell.angle_gamma   90.00
#
_symmetry.space_group_name_H-M   'P 1'
#
loop_
_entity.id
_entity.type
_entity.pdbx_description
1 polymer ?
#
loop_
_entity_poly.entity_id
_entity_poly.type
_entity_poly.pdbx_seq_one_letter_code
_entity_poly.pdbx_strand_id
1 'polypeptide(L)'
;MTADIYCKEEEDMRKKLSVLKPALVNKIVPILFHDNAKPHVSKTTVQKLKELKCETLPHPSYSPDLSPTDYHLFNAFRASFVAEEIHQI
;
A
#
# COMPACT_ATOMS: atom_id res chain seq x y z
N MET A 1 9.02 8.07 7.08
CA MET A 1 9.30 6.68 6.66
C MET A 1 10.52 6.66 5.75
N THR A 2 11.49 5.77 5.96
CA THR A 2 12.65 5.59 5.08
C THR A 2 12.40 4.43 4.10
N ALA A 3 13.24 4.29 3.07
CA ALA A 3 13.15 3.18 2.12
C ALA A 3 13.31 1.81 2.82
N ASP A 4 14.24 1.70 3.76
CA ASP A 4 14.49 0.44 4.48
C ASP A 4 13.30 0.03 5.34
N ILE A 5 12.67 0.99 6.03
CA ILE A 5 11.44 0.75 6.79
C ILE A 5 10.33 0.28 5.85
N TYR A 6 10.14 0.96 4.72
CA TYR A 6 9.12 0.55 3.74
C TYR A 6 9.36 -0.86 3.20
N CYS A 7 10.60 -1.20 2.83
CA CYS A 7 10.98 -2.55 2.41
C CYS A 7 10.66 -3.60 3.48
N LYS A 8 10.83 -3.25 4.75
CA LYS A 8 10.52 -4.15 5.86
C LYS A 8 9.01 -4.39 5.98
N GLU A 9 8.22 -3.32 5.90
CA GLU A 9 6.75 -3.42 5.92
C GLU A 9 6.22 -4.26 4.75
N GLU A 10 6.77 -4.11 3.55
CA GLU A 10 6.41 -4.94 2.38
C GLU A 10 6.67 -6.44 2.62
N GLU A 11 7.81 -6.80 3.24
CA GLU A 11 8.07 -8.20 3.61
C GLU A 11 7.05 -8.74 4.59
N ASP A 12 6.73 -7.96 5.62
CA ASP A 12 5.86 -8.40 6.70
C ASP A 12 4.40 -8.46 6.24
N MET A 13 3.97 -7.52 5.39
CA MET A 13 2.70 -7.57 4.68
C MET A 13 2.61 -8.84 3.84
N ARG A 14 3.66 -9.20 3.10
CA ARG A 14 3.66 -10.40 2.25
C ARG A 14 3.62 -11.70 3.04
N LYS A 15 4.31 -11.77 4.19
CA LYS A 15 4.19 -12.91 5.12
C LYS A 15 2.77 -13.06 5.66
N LYS A 16 2.11 -11.96 6.02
CA LYS A 16 0.70 -12.00 6.45
C LYS A 16 -0.20 -12.45 5.30
N LEU A 17 0.05 -11.96 4.08
CA LEU A 17 -0.72 -12.31 2.90
C LEU A 17 -0.59 -13.78 2.51
N SER A 18 0.60 -14.38 2.67
CA SER A 18 0.79 -15.81 2.40
C SER A 18 0.00 -16.71 3.35
N VAL A 19 -0.21 -16.27 4.59
CA VAL A 19 -1.05 -16.97 5.57
C VAL A 19 -2.53 -16.75 5.28
N LEU A 20 -2.94 -15.50 5.05
CA LEU A 20 -4.36 -15.15 4.89
C LEU A 20 -4.94 -15.58 3.54
N LYS A 21 -4.14 -15.50 2.47
CA LYS A 21 -4.56 -15.72 1.08
C LYS A 21 -3.43 -16.41 0.29
N PRO A 22 -3.06 -17.66 0.62
CA PRO A 22 -1.95 -18.36 -0.03
C PRO A 22 -2.11 -18.49 -1.55
N ALA A 23 -3.36 -18.58 -2.04
CA ALA A 23 -3.65 -18.62 -3.47
C ALA A 23 -3.17 -17.36 -4.23
N LEU A 24 -3.22 -16.18 -3.58
CA LEU A 24 -2.81 -14.91 -4.18
C LEU A 24 -1.29 -14.80 -4.27
N VAL A 25 -0.56 -15.38 -3.32
CA VAL A 25 0.92 -15.36 -3.31
C VAL A 25 1.51 -16.45 -4.22
N ASN A 26 0.83 -17.59 -4.35
CA ASN A 26 1.38 -18.77 -5.03
C ASN A 26 0.97 -18.91 -6.51
N LYS A 27 -0.16 -18.32 -6.95
CA LYS A 27 -0.68 -18.52 -8.32
C LYS A 27 -0.60 -17.29 -9.23
N ILE A 28 -0.52 -16.09 -8.67
CA ILE A 28 -0.57 -14.83 -9.43
C ILE A 28 0.62 -13.98 -8.99
N VAL A 29 1.34 -13.41 -9.95
CA VAL A 29 2.35 -12.39 -9.67
C VAL A 29 1.62 -11.19 -9.07
N PRO A 30 1.86 -10.82 -7.79
CA PRO A 30 1.13 -9.73 -7.17
C PRO A 30 1.45 -8.42 -7.88
N ILE A 31 0.41 -7.64 -8.16
CA ILE A 31 0.54 -6.26 -8.64
C ILE A 31 0.31 -5.35 -7.45
N LEU A 32 1.32 -4.57 -7.09
CA LEU A 32 1.29 -3.57 -6.05
C LEU A 32 0.94 -2.20 -6.64
N PHE A 33 0.00 -1.51 -6.01
CA PHE A 33 -0.37 -0.15 -6.36
C PHE A 33 -0.13 0.76 -5.16
N HIS A 34 0.81 1.69 -5.32
CA HIS A 34 1.17 2.70 -4.33
C HIS A 34 1.51 4.02 -5.04
N ASP A 35 1.57 5.10 -4.26
CA ASP A 35 1.96 6.41 -4.76
C ASP A 35 3.47 6.52 -5.06
N ASN A 36 3.89 7.64 -5.65
CA ASN A 36 5.29 7.89 -6.00
C ASN A 36 6.10 8.54 -4.87
N ALA A 37 5.75 8.29 -3.60
CA ALA A 37 6.51 8.84 -2.48
C ALA A 37 7.99 8.41 -2.55
N LYS A 38 8.89 9.30 -2.12
CA LYS A 38 10.35 9.09 -2.17
C LYS A 38 10.83 7.70 -1.71
N PRO A 39 10.38 7.14 -0.57
CA PRO A 39 10.79 5.80 -0.18
C PRO A 39 10.33 4.73 -1.18
N HIS A 40 9.11 4.85 -1.72
CA HIS A 40 8.49 3.83 -2.58
C HIS A 40 9.17 3.70 -3.96
N VAL A 41 9.69 4.80 -4.50
CA VAL A 41 10.41 4.83 -5.79
C VAL A 41 11.93 4.77 -5.63
N SER A 42 12.42 4.54 -4.42
CA SER A 42 13.86 4.45 -4.15
C SER A 42 14.48 3.22 -4.84
N LYS A 43 15.79 3.28 -5.13
CA LYS A 43 16.52 2.13 -5.71
C LYS A 43 16.42 0.88 -4.83
N THR A 44 16.55 1.06 -3.51
CA THR A 44 16.44 -0.02 -2.53
C THR A 44 15.07 -0.70 -2.62
N THR A 45 14.00 0.09 -2.70
CA THR A 45 12.64 -0.43 -2.79
C THR A 45 12.37 -1.11 -4.13
N VAL A 46 12.78 -0.53 -5.25
CA VAL A 46 12.64 -1.16 -6.56
C VAL A 46 13.37 -2.50 -6.63
N GLN A 47 14.59 -2.56 -6.07
CA GLN A 47 15.33 -3.82 -5.97
C GLN A 47 14.57 -4.84 -5.10
N LYS A 48 14.03 -4.39 -3.96
CA LYS A 48 13.30 -5.27 -3.06
C LYS A 48 12.04 -5.86 -3.69
N LEU A 49 11.24 -5.03 -4.37
CA LEU A 49 10.04 -5.49 -5.07
C LEU A 49 10.37 -6.53 -6.15
N LYS A 50 11.50 -6.34 -6.85
CA LYS A 50 12.02 -7.33 -7.82
C LYS A 50 12.40 -8.66 -7.16
N GLU A 51 13.07 -8.64 -6.01
CA GLU A 51 13.39 -9.85 -5.22
C GLU A 51 12.13 -10.57 -4.77
N LEU A 52 11.09 -9.81 -4.40
CA LEU A 52 9.79 -10.34 -4.00
C LEU A 52 8.92 -10.79 -5.19
N LYS A 53 9.36 -10.59 -6.44
CA LYS A 53 8.57 -10.84 -7.67
C LYS A 53 7.21 -10.14 -7.61
N CYS A 54 7.23 -8.87 -7.18
CA CYS A 54 6.05 -8.01 -7.12
C CYS A 54 6.16 -6.97 -8.23
N GLU A 55 5.13 -6.86 -9.07
CA GLU A 55 5.06 -5.85 -10.12
C GLU A 55 4.41 -4.58 -9.57
N THR A 56 4.94 -3.40 -9.94
CA THR A 56 4.34 -2.13 -9.53
C THR A 56 3.50 -1.58 -10.68
N LEU A 57 2.24 -1.28 -10.41
CA LEU A 57 1.39 -0.58 -11.37
C LEU A 57 1.77 0.91 -11.40
N PRO A 58 1.94 1.54 -12.58
CA PRO A 58 2.34 2.94 -12.67
C PRO A 58 1.29 3.84 -12.02
N HIS A 59 1.75 4.78 -11.19
CA HIS A 59 0.90 5.80 -10.58
C HIS A 59 1.27 7.18 -11.14
N PRO A 60 0.30 7.99 -11.59
CA PRO A 60 0.56 9.37 -12.00
C PRO A 60 0.86 10.26 -10.79
N SER A 61 1.68 11.29 -11.00
CA SER A 61 2.02 12.24 -9.93
C SER A 61 0.79 12.98 -9.43
N TYR A 62 0.71 13.19 -8.11
CA TYR A 62 -0.33 13.99 -7.44
C TYR A 62 -1.77 13.55 -7.76
N SER A 63 -2.03 12.25 -7.86
CA SER A 63 -3.36 11.72 -8.18
C SER A 63 -3.96 10.88 -7.03
N PRO A 64 -4.23 11.50 -5.86
CA PRO A 64 -4.80 10.79 -4.71
C PRO A 64 -6.22 10.26 -5.00
N ASP A 65 -6.96 10.88 -5.92
CA ASP A 65 -8.26 10.41 -6.41
C ASP A 65 -8.16 9.04 -7.10
N LEU A 66 -7.01 8.72 -7.69
CA LEU A 66 -6.75 7.43 -8.32
C LEU A 66 -6.27 6.36 -7.35
N SER A 67 -5.93 6.72 -6.11
CA SER A 67 -5.53 5.81 -5.05
C SER A 67 -6.77 5.26 -4.31
N PRO A 68 -7.08 3.96 -4.38
CA PRO A 68 -8.17 3.38 -3.61
C PRO A 68 -8.03 3.61 -2.10
N THR A 69 -6.78 3.63 -1.60
CA THR A 69 -6.50 3.86 -0.18
C THR A 69 -6.91 5.26 0.24
N ASP A 70 -6.54 6.28 -0.54
CA ASP A 70 -6.85 7.67 -0.22
C ASP A 70 -8.32 8.00 -0.49
N TYR A 71 -8.84 7.60 -1.66
CA TYR A 71 -10.19 7.94 -2.09
C TYR A 71 -11.29 7.15 -1.37
N HIS A 72 -11.09 5.86 -1.10
CA HIS A 72 -12.12 5.03 -0.46
C HIS A 72 -11.85 4.84 1.02
N LEU A 73 -10.71 4.23 1.38
CA LEU A 73 -10.46 3.80 2.76
C LEU A 73 -10.30 4.99 3.71
N PHE A 74 -9.41 5.92 3.41
CA PHE A 74 -9.15 7.07 4.29
C PHE A 74 -10.29 8.08 4.30
N ASN A 75 -11.00 8.27 3.18
CA ASN A 75 -12.21 9.08 3.19
C ASN A 75 -13.32 8.47 4.05
N ALA A 76 -13.57 7.17 3.95
CA ALA A 76 -14.55 6.49 4.81
C ALA A 76 -14.13 6.56 6.28
N PHE A 77 -12.84 6.35 6.57
CA PHE A 77 -12.30 6.50 7.91
C PHE A 77 -12.49 7.93 8.45
N ARG A 78 -12.17 8.97 7.68
CA ARG A 78 -12.40 10.36 8.11
C ARG A 78 -13.87 10.67 8.36
N ALA A 79 -14.78 10.14 7.54
CA ALA A 79 -16.21 10.32 7.74
C ALA A 79 -16.68 9.74 9.08
N SER A 80 -16.10 8.62 9.54
CA SER A 80 -16.46 8.05 10.85
C SER A 80 -15.97 8.92 12.02
N PHE A 81 -14.79 9.55 11.96
CA PHE A 81 -14.34 10.47 13.01
C PHE A 81 -15.23 11.71 13.12
N VAL A 82 -15.63 12.27 11.98
CA VAL A 82 -16.54 13.43 11.98
C VAL A 82 -17.92 13.05 12.52
N ALA A 83 -18.39 11.82 12.29
CA ALA A 83 -19.65 11.34 12.84
C ALA A 83 -19.61 11.12 14.38
N GLU A 84 -18.46 10.74 14.93
CA GLU A 84 -18.26 10.57 16.38
C GLU A 84 -18.22 11.93 17.12
N GLU A 85 -17.69 12.99 16.51
CA GLU A 85 -17.71 14.34 17.10
C GLU A 85 -19.14 14.93 17.21
N ILE A 86 -20.04 14.59 16.29
CA ILE A 86 -21.44 15.09 16.32
C ILE A 86 -22.27 14.37 17.41
N HIS A 87 -21.85 13.20 17.89
CA HIS A 87 -22.49 12.50 19.01
C HIS A 87 -21.98 12.91 20.40
N GLN A 88 -20.99 13.82 20.48
CA GLN A 88 -20.48 14.37 21.74
C GLN A 88 -20.84 15.85 21.96
N ILE A 89 -21.74 16.42 21.15
CA ILE A 89 -22.31 17.76 21.33
C ILE A 89 -23.79 17.64 21.74
#